data_AF-A0A855N5U0-F1
#
_entry.id   AF-A0A855N5U0-F1
#
_cell.length_a   1.000
_cell.length_b   1.000
_cell.length_c   1.000
_cell.angle_alpha   90.00
_cell.angle_beta   90.00
_cell.angle_gamma   90.00
#
_symmetry.space_group_name_H-M   'P 1'
#
loop_
_entity.id
_entity.type
_entity.pdbx_description
1 polymer ?
#
loop_
_entity_poly.entity_id
_entity_poly.type
_entity_poly.pdbx_seq_one_letter_code
_entity_poly.pdbx_strand_id
1 'polypeptide(L)'
;MYFGSPAMVLKENSQSKIVKFEGYFDSTNPNVLYATKSFKLPLVESKNLTKNGEKASIELELPNTNLTSDQALAWEDSGDIFYDKCTKCHGTHAPKEFDMLSWEGLYVSMKDRAQPTDNQEMQILRYLYAHANDGILEEK
;
A
#
# COMPACT_ATOMS: atom_id res chain seq x y z
N MET A 1 0.20 7.92 7.83
CA MET A 1 0.09 7.69 6.37
C MET A 1 1.06 6.58 6.01
N TYR A 2 0.68 5.70 5.09
CA TYR A 2 1.53 4.59 4.66
C TYR A 2 2.26 4.96 3.35
N PHE A 3 3.46 4.40 3.13
CA PHE A 3 4.26 4.67 1.92
C PHE A 3 3.58 4.09 0.66
N GLY A 4 3.79 4.68 -0.52
CA GLY A 4 3.17 4.18 -1.76
C GLY A 4 1.64 4.35 -1.81
N SER A 5 1.05 5.16 -0.92
CA SER A 5 -0.37 5.46 -0.94
C SER A 5 -0.71 6.42 -2.09
N PRO A 6 -1.57 6.02 -3.05
CA PRO A 6 -1.97 6.89 -4.14
C PRO A 6 -2.80 8.06 -3.61
N ALA A 7 -2.50 9.26 -4.11
CA ALA A 7 -3.19 10.48 -3.74
C ALA A 7 -3.43 11.36 -4.97
N MET A 8 -4.55 12.08 -4.98
CA MET A 8 -4.85 13.07 -6.01
C MET A 8 -4.37 14.45 -5.55
N VAL A 9 -3.57 15.14 -6.36
CA VAL A 9 -3.17 16.53 -6.05
C VAL A 9 -4.37 17.45 -6.29
N LEU A 10 -4.77 18.19 -5.25
CA LEU A 10 -5.82 19.21 -5.33
C LEU A 10 -5.26 20.61 -5.51
N LYS A 11 -4.14 20.91 -4.83
CA LYS A 11 -3.48 22.21 -4.87
C LYS A 11 -1.98 22.07 -4.68
N GLU A 12 -1.22 22.88 -5.39
CA GLU A 12 0.22 22.99 -5.23
C GLU A 12 0.60 24.30 -4.54
N ASN A 13 1.50 24.21 -3.56
CA ASN A 13 2.14 25.33 -2.91
C ASN A 13 3.66 25.22 -3.15
N SER A 14 4.44 26.20 -2.68
CA SER A 14 5.90 26.24 -2.93
C SER A 14 6.67 25.06 -2.32
N GLN A 15 6.27 24.59 -1.13
CA GLN A 15 6.97 23.53 -0.39
C GLN A 15 6.10 22.31 -0.10
N SER A 16 4.80 22.39 -0.42
CA SER A 16 3.81 21.38 -0.07
C SER A 16 2.75 21.24 -1.16
N LYS A 17 1.98 20.15 -1.10
CA LYS A 17 0.75 19.97 -1.88
C LYS A 17 -0.39 19.60 -0.95
N ILE A 18 -1.57 20.11 -1.24
CA ILE A 18 -2.81 19.57 -0.68
C ILE A 18 -3.21 18.39 -1.58
N VAL A 19 -3.29 17.21 -0.98
CA VAL A 19 -3.64 15.98 -1.67
C VAL A 19 -4.88 15.36 -1.04
N LYS A 20 -5.65 14.63 -1.86
CA LYS A 20 -6.80 13.85 -1.44
C LYS A 20 -6.49 12.36 -1.51
N PHE A 21 -6.75 11.67 -0.42
CA PHE A 21 -6.81 10.20 -0.40
C PHE A 21 -8.27 9.79 -0.45
N GLU A 22 -8.57 8.81 -1.29
CA GLU A 22 -9.90 8.21 -1.41
C GLU A 22 -9.79 6.70 -1.34
N GLY A 23 -10.83 6.06 -0.80
CA GLY A 23 -10.84 4.62 -0.63
C GLY A 23 -12.08 4.15 0.12
N TYR A 24 -11.91 3.04 0.83
CA TYR A 24 -12.95 2.36 1.59
C TYR A 24 -12.61 2.39 3.09
N PHE A 25 -13.60 2.16 3.94
CA PHE A 25 -13.36 1.96 5.37
C PHE A 25 -14.16 0.76 5.85
N ASP A 26 -13.67 0.11 6.90
CA ASP A 26 -14.37 -0.95 7.61
C ASP A 26 -14.97 -0.40 8.90
N SER A 27 -16.20 -0.79 9.21
CA SER A 27 -16.86 -0.48 10.48
C SER A 27 -16.08 -0.95 11.71
N THR A 28 -15.30 -2.04 11.60
CA THR A 28 -14.45 -2.55 12.69
C THR A 28 -13.23 -1.66 12.92
N ASN A 29 -12.73 -1.02 11.85
CA ASN A 29 -11.57 -0.12 11.86
C ASN A 29 -11.96 1.24 11.26
N PRO A 30 -12.87 2.00 11.91
CA PRO A 30 -13.54 3.14 11.30
C PRO A 30 -12.63 4.35 11.03
N ASN A 31 -11.39 4.31 11.51
CA ASN A 31 -10.39 5.36 11.37
C ASN A 31 -9.34 5.03 10.30
N VAL A 32 -9.41 3.85 9.67
CA VAL A 32 -8.45 3.45 8.64
C VAL A 32 -9.11 3.56 7.27
N LEU A 33 -8.48 4.33 6.38
CA LEU A 33 -8.82 4.40 4.98
C LEU A 33 -8.03 3.33 4.24
N TYR A 34 -8.70 2.46 3.49
CA TYR A 34 -8.11 1.37 2.71
C TYR A 34 -8.25 1.61 1.21
N ALA A 35 -7.30 1.14 0.43
CA ALA A 35 -7.30 1.32 -1.01
C ALA A 35 -8.37 0.49 -1.73
N THR A 36 -8.72 -0.67 -1.16
CA THR A 36 -9.61 -1.67 -1.76
C THR A 36 -10.64 -2.17 -0.75
N LYS A 37 -11.70 -2.83 -1.24
CA LYS A 37 -12.77 -3.44 -0.41
C LYS A 37 -12.32 -4.66 0.39
N SER A 38 -11.14 -5.23 0.11
CA SER A 38 -10.57 -6.32 0.90
C SER A 38 -9.96 -5.82 2.23
N PHE A 39 -9.83 -4.50 2.40
CA PHE A 39 -9.28 -3.86 3.59
C PHE A 39 -7.86 -4.31 3.96
N LYS A 40 -7.07 -4.79 2.99
CA LYS A 40 -5.70 -5.25 3.19
C LYS A 40 -4.63 -4.18 2.99
N LEU A 41 -4.93 -3.15 2.20
CA LEU A 41 -3.99 -2.09 1.88
C LEU A 41 -4.39 -0.75 2.52
N PRO A 42 -3.96 -0.43 3.76
CA PRO A 42 -4.29 0.84 4.40
C PRO A 42 -3.57 2.01 3.71
N LEU A 43 -4.18 3.19 3.68
CA LEU A 43 -3.65 4.41 3.06
C LEU A 43 -3.31 5.46 4.11
N VAL A 44 -4.29 5.74 4.97
CA VAL A 44 -4.22 6.77 6.00
C VAL A 44 -5.01 6.28 7.19
N GLU A 45 -4.47 6.49 8.39
CA GLU A 45 -5.23 6.37 9.63
C GLU A 45 -5.52 7.78 10.16
N SER A 46 -6.79 8.08 10.39
CA SER A 46 -7.26 9.38 10.89
C SER A 46 -8.65 9.26 11.50
N LYS A 47 -8.91 10.05 12.55
CA LYS A 47 -10.27 10.21 13.10
C LYS A 47 -11.16 11.13 12.25
N ASN A 48 -10.57 11.85 11.30
CA ASN A 48 -11.23 12.90 10.52
C ASN A 48 -11.58 12.45 9.08
N LEU A 49 -11.84 11.15 8.89
CA LEU A 49 -12.27 10.65 7.57
C LEU A 49 -13.67 11.16 7.23
N THR A 50 -13.84 11.74 6.05
CA THR A 50 -15.15 12.07 5.49
C THR A 50 -15.74 10.84 4.83
N LYS A 51 -16.81 10.29 5.41
CA LYS A 51 -17.46 9.04 4.98
C LYS A 51 -18.68 9.30 4.10
N ASN A 52 -18.83 8.53 3.04
CA ASN A 52 -19.99 8.55 2.14
C ASN A 52 -20.29 7.13 1.65
N GLY A 53 -21.34 6.51 2.22
CA GLY A 53 -21.65 5.10 1.98
C GLY A 53 -20.51 4.19 2.44
N GLU A 54 -20.04 3.31 1.55
CA GLU A 54 -18.89 2.42 1.79
C GLU A 54 -17.53 3.10 1.58
N LYS A 55 -17.51 4.34 1.09
CA LYS A 55 -16.29 5.07 0.77
C LYS A 55 -15.95 6.10 1.83
N ALA A 56 -14.67 6.44 1.91
CA ALA A 56 -14.18 7.53 2.72
C ALA A 56 -13.09 8.32 1.98
N SER A 57 -12.85 9.54 2.43
CA SER A 57 -11.77 10.38 1.92
C SER A 57 -11.20 11.29 3.00
N ILE A 58 -10.00 11.81 2.75
CA ILE A 58 -9.36 12.83 3.58
C ILE A 58 -8.46 13.69 2.71
N GLU A 59 -8.44 15.00 3.00
CA GLU A 59 -7.51 15.94 2.41
C GLU A 59 -6.40 16.26 3.41
N LEU A 60 -5.16 16.22 2.94
CA LEU A 60 -3.97 16.47 3.76
C LEU A 60 -3.00 17.36 3.01
N GLU A 61 -2.37 18.28 3.73
CA GLU A 61 -1.20 19.01 3.22
C GLU A 61 0.06 18.20 3.52
N LEU A 62 0.84 17.90 2.48
CA LEU A 62 2.07 17.12 2.58
C LEU A 62 3.26 17.88 2.00
N PRO A 63 4.45 17.77 2.60
CA PRO A 63 5.68 18.28 2.02
C PRO A 63 5.95 17.64 0.66
N ASN A 64 6.53 18.40 -0.27
CA ASN A 64 6.91 17.89 -1.59
C ASN A 64 7.90 16.72 -1.49
N THR A 65 8.72 16.66 -0.42
CA THR A 65 9.66 15.56 -0.16
C THR A 65 9.00 14.21 0.14
N ASN A 66 7.70 14.21 0.45
CA ASN A 66 6.92 13.00 0.73
C ASN A 66 6.08 12.55 -0.48
N LEU A 67 6.23 13.22 -1.62
CA LEU A 67 5.43 13.00 -2.81
C LEU A 67 6.32 12.74 -4.02
N THR A 68 5.94 11.75 -4.82
CA THR A 68 6.55 11.48 -6.12
C THR A 68 5.44 11.15 -7.11
N SER A 69 5.61 11.57 -8.36
CA SER A 69 4.78 11.11 -9.48
C SER A 69 5.33 9.83 -10.14
N ASP A 70 6.54 9.42 -9.74
CA ASP A 70 7.16 8.19 -10.21
C ASP A 70 6.74 7.02 -9.32
N GLN A 71 5.93 6.13 -9.89
CA GLN A 71 5.44 4.94 -9.21
C GLN A 71 6.58 3.96 -8.91
N ALA A 72 7.59 3.83 -9.77
CA ALA A 72 8.72 2.93 -9.50
C ALA A 72 9.48 3.43 -8.27
N LEU A 73 9.78 4.72 -8.21
CA LEU A 73 10.43 5.34 -7.05
C LEU A 73 9.60 5.20 -5.76
N ALA A 74 8.26 5.27 -5.85
CA ALA A 74 7.39 5.11 -4.69
C ALA A 74 7.42 3.70 -4.07
N TRP A 75 7.85 2.70 -4.84
CA TRP A 75 7.81 1.28 -4.47
C TRP A 75 9.18 0.60 -4.44
N GLU A 76 10.26 1.28 -4.86
CA GLU A 76 11.63 0.76 -4.97
C GLU A 76 12.07 0.03 -3.70
N ASP A 77 12.08 0.71 -2.55
CA ASP A 77 12.51 0.12 -1.27
C ASP A 77 11.76 -1.17 -0.91
N SER A 78 10.45 -1.22 -1.19
CA SER A 78 9.63 -2.39 -0.86
C SER A 78 9.79 -3.52 -1.87
N GLY A 79 10.00 -3.17 -3.14
CA GLY A 79 10.36 -4.09 -4.20
C GLY A 79 11.69 -4.76 -3.91
N ASP A 80 12.72 -3.99 -3.55
CA ASP A 80 14.05 -4.51 -3.22
C ASP A 80 14.01 -5.49 -2.04
N ILE A 81 13.24 -5.18 -1.00
CA ILE A 81 13.08 -6.08 0.14
C ILE A 81 12.28 -7.33 -0.25
N PHE A 82 11.23 -7.19 -1.07
CA PHE A 82 10.50 -8.32 -1.60
C PHE A 82 11.41 -9.25 -2.39
N TYR A 83 12.16 -8.73 -3.37
CA TYR A 83 13.07 -9.54 -4.17
C TYR A 83 14.21 -10.13 -3.32
N ASP A 84 14.86 -9.37 -2.42
CA ASP A 84 15.89 -9.92 -1.53
C ASP A 84 15.33 -11.10 -0.73
N LYS A 85 14.18 -10.94 -0.07
CA LYS A 85 13.67 -11.96 0.86
C LYS A 85 13.01 -13.14 0.16
N CYS A 86 12.26 -12.91 -0.91
CA CYS A 86 11.42 -13.93 -1.54
C CYS A 86 12.14 -14.74 -2.63
N THR A 87 13.34 -14.36 -3.07
CA THR A 87 14.13 -15.15 -4.04
C THR A 87 15.24 -16.01 -3.42
N LYS A 88 15.38 -16.04 -2.08
CA LYS A 88 16.50 -16.77 -1.43
C LYS A 88 16.38 -18.28 -1.54
N CYS A 89 15.16 -18.81 -1.62
CA CYS A 89 14.90 -20.26 -1.58
C CYS A 89 14.47 -20.84 -2.93
N HIS A 90 13.80 -20.04 -3.76
CA HIS A 90 13.29 -20.41 -5.08
C HIS A 90 13.11 -19.15 -5.94
N GLY A 91 12.80 -19.31 -7.23
CA GLY A 91 12.38 -18.19 -8.06
C GLY A 91 11.10 -17.56 -7.53
N THR A 92 10.97 -16.24 -7.65
CA THR A 92 9.75 -15.55 -7.18
C THR A 92 8.61 -15.72 -8.17
N HIS A 93 7.40 -15.84 -7.61
CA HIS A 93 6.16 -15.66 -8.36
C HIS A 93 5.96 -14.17 -8.69
N ALA A 94 5.27 -13.88 -9.79
CA ALA A 94 4.92 -12.51 -10.16
C ALA A 94 3.82 -12.00 -9.21
N PRO A 95 3.93 -10.81 -8.61
CA PRO A 95 2.90 -10.28 -7.70
C PRO A 95 1.48 -10.29 -8.29
N LYS A 96 1.31 -10.11 -9.61
CA LYS A 96 0.01 -10.14 -10.26
C LYS A 96 -0.64 -11.52 -10.36
N GLU A 97 0.06 -12.60 -10.00
CA GLU A 97 -0.45 -13.97 -10.09
C GLU A 97 -1.60 -14.26 -9.12
N PHE A 98 -1.58 -13.64 -7.94
CA PHE A 98 -2.56 -13.90 -6.87
C PHE A 98 -3.25 -12.62 -6.38
N ASP A 99 -4.42 -12.78 -5.77
CA ASP A 99 -5.12 -11.69 -5.06
C ASP A 99 -4.48 -11.41 -3.70
N MET A 100 -4.82 -10.28 -3.07
CA MET A 100 -4.27 -9.87 -1.77
C MET A 100 -4.43 -10.95 -0.68
N LEU A 101 -5.59 -11.63 -0.64
CA LEU A 101 -5.88 -12.64 0.39
C LEU A 101 -5.05 -13.91 0.19
N SER A 102 -4.90 -14.33 -1.05
CA SER A 102 -4.07 -15.47 -1.45
C SER A 102 -2.61 -15.18 -1.14
N TRP A 103 -2.12 -13.96 -1.42
CA TRP A 103 -0.77 -13.54 -1.05
C TRP A 103 -0.53 -13.55 0.45
N GLU A 104 -1.49 -13.08 1.25
CA GLU A 104 -1.40 -13.12 2.72
C GLU A 104 -1.21 -14.56 3.21
N GLY A 105 -2.04 -15.49 2.72
CA GLY A 105 -1.96 -16.90 3.08
C GLY A 105 -0.65 -17.56 2.66
N LEU A 106 -0.19 -17.30 1.43
CA LEU A 106 1.08 -17.81 0.92
C LEU A 106 2.26 -17.26 1.71
N TYR A 107 2.29 -15.95 1.97
CA TYR A 107 3.35 -15.28 2.72
C TYR A 107 3.55 -15.91 4.11
N VAL A 108 2.46 -16.18 4.83
CA VAL A 108 2.50 -16.83 6.15
C VAL A 108 3.23 -18.18 6.12
N SER A 109 3.08 -18.96 5.04
CA SER A 109 3.77 -20.26 4.92
C SER A 109 5.29 -20.15 4.69
N MET A 110 5.76 -18.98 4.26
CA MET A 110 7.15 -18.74 3.87
C MET A 110 7.92 -17.91 4.90
N LYS A 111 7.26 -17.03 5.65
CA LYS A 111 7.92 -16.01 6.47
C LYS A 111 8.86 -16.58 7.54
N ASP A 112 8.54 -17.72 8.14
CA ASP A 112 9.40 -18.36 9.15
C ASP A 112 10.74 -18.83 8.56
N ARG A 113 10.78 -19.13 7.25
CA ARG A 113 12.01 -19.47 6.52
C ARG A 113 12.74 -18.24 6.01
N ALA A 114 12.00 -17.25 5.49
CA ALA A 114 12.57 -16.01 4.95
C ALA A 114 13.08 -15.05 6.05
N GLN A 115 12.60 -15.23 7.28
CA GLN A 115 12.93 -14.45 8.49
C GLN A 115 13.03 -12.94 8.23
N PRO A 116 11.96 -12.29 7.73
CA PRO A 116 11.91 -10.84 7.66
C PRO A 116 11.79 -10.25 9.07
N THR A 117 12.34 -9.05 9.26
CA THR A 117 11.98 -8.21 10.42
C THR A 117 10.54 -7.72 10.28
N ASP A 118 9.92 -7.25 11.37
CA ASP A 118 8.54 -6.72 11.33
C ASP A 118 8.35 -5.60 10.28
N ASN A 119 9.35 -4.73 10.13
CA ASN A 119 9.31 -3.67 9.11
C ASN A 119 9.39 -4.24 7.69
N GLN A 120 10.25 -5.25 7.48
CA GLN A 120 10.35 -5.93 6.19
C GLN A 120 9.07 -6.71 5.87
N GLU A 121 8.44 -7.37 6.84
CA GLU A 121 7.15 -8.04 6.68
C GLU A 121 6.09 -7.04 6.20
N MET A 122 6.00 -5.86 6.84
CA MET A 122 5.09 -4.80 6.43
C MET A 122 5.37 -4.31 4.99
N GLN A 123 6.65 -4.15 4.63
CA GLN A 123 7.05 -3.72 3.30
C GLN A 123 6.70 -4.75 2.22
N ILE A 124 7.01 -6.03 2.48
CA ILE A 124 6.69 -7.15 1.59
C ILE A 124 5.18 -7.26 1.37
N LEU A 125 4.40 -7.29 2.46
CA LEU A 125 2.96 -7.43 2.35
C LEU A 125 2.31 -6.25 1.62
N ARG A 126 2.74 -5.01 1.88
CA ARG A 126 2.26 -3.85 1.11
C ARG A 126 2.60 -3.95 -0.37
N TYR A 127 3.83 -4.36 -0.70
CA TYR A 127 4.26 -4.52 -2.09
C TYR A 127 3.40 -5.59 -2.79
N LEU A 128 3.27 -6.77 -2.18
CA LEU A 128 2.43 -7.85 -2.69
C LEU A 128 0.99 -7.39 -2.89
N TYR A 129 0.40 -6.70 -1.92
CA TYR A 129 -0.99 -6.24 -2.03
C TYR A 129 -1.16 -5.16 -3.10
N ALA A 130 -0.26 -4.18 -3.16
CA ALA A 130 -0.35 -3.11 -4.15
C ALA A 130 -0.24 -3.64 -5.58
N HIS A 131 0.60 -4.66 -5.81
CA HIS A 131 0.82 -5.29 -7.10
C HIS A 131 -0.03 -6.55 -7.36
N ALA A 132 -0.88 -6.96 -6.42
CA ALA A 132 -1.77 -8.12 -6.56
C ALA A 132 -2.73 -7.97 -7.75
N ASN A 133 -3.37 -9.06 -8.15
CA ASN A 133 -4.34 -9.03 -9.26
C ASN A 133 -5.51 -8.04 -8.99
N ASP A 134 -5.93 -7.91 -7.73
CA ASP A 134 -6.93 -6.98 -7.20
C ASP A 134 -6.27 -5.78 -6.49
N GLY A 135 -4.98 -5.59 -6.75
CA GLY A 135 -4.15 -4.48 -6.30
C GLY A 135 -4.50 -3.15 -6.94
N ILE A 136 -3.76 -2.11 -6.51
CA ILE A 136 -3.94 -0.74 -7.00
C ILE A 136 -2.99 -0.38 -8.15
N LEU A 137 -2.00 -1.22 -8.44
CA LEU A 137 -1.04 -1.00 -9.50
C LEU A 137 -1.33 -1.91 -10.69
N GLU A 138 -1.26 -1.31 -11.87
CA GLU A 138 -1.22 -2.03 -13.13
C GLU A 138 0.24 -2.29 -13.50
N GLU A 139 0.56 -3.51 -13.95
CA GLU A 139 1.85 -3.79 -14.59
C GLU A 139 1.78 -3.25 -16.02
N LYS A 140 2.80 -2.48 -16.45
CA LYS A 140 2.94 -2.01 -17.83
C LYS A 140 3.78 -2.98 -18.64
#